data_AF-A0AA40IU84-F1
#
_entry.id   AF-A0AA40IU84-F1
#
_cell.length_a   1.000
_cell.length_b   1.000
_cell.length_c   1.000
_cell.angle_alpha   90.00
_cell.angle_beta   90.00
_cell.angle_gamma   90.00
#
_symmetry.space_group_name_H-M   'P 1'
#
loop_
_entity.id
_entity.type
_entity.pdbx_description
1 polymer ?
#
loop_
_entity_poly.entity_id
_entity_poly.type
_entity_poly.pdbx_seq_one_letter_code
_entity_poly.pdbx_strand_id
1 'polypeptide(L)'
;MDDNTQDLMRTIQMKFTRLSKGQKLIAEYILKHYDKAAFMTAAKLGNSVGVSESTVVRFANELGFSGYPKLQKALHDLIKNKLTTVQRIEISNNLINQENSLKGVLKGDMENIRATLEKINYKDFEEVVDSIFQAKRIYIIGLRSSTVLAEFLAFYLNMILDNVNVKVVKHGISDVFDQMINITKEDLLIGIGFPRYAARTVEALSFAQTKGTKVVAITDSLLSPLATKAQYTLIAQSNMASFVDSLVAPLSVINALIVAVGLREKEHISSLFKELENIWEEYQIYSCKKEE
;
A
#
# COMPACT_ATOMS: atom_id res chain seq x y z
N MET A 1 -4.20 -0.44 18.72
CA MET A 1 -3.19 0.45 19.31
C MET A 1 -2.52 1.19 18.17
N ASP A 2 -2.92 2.45 17.98
CA ASP A 2 -2.48 3.38 16.92
C ASP A 2 -1.23 4.19 17.32
N ASP A 3 -0.32 3.56 18.08
CA ASP A 3 0.50 4.32 19.04
C ASP A 3 1.54 5.23 18.37
N ASN A 4 2.20 4.81 17.28
CA ASN A 4 3.31 5.57 16.70
C ASN A 4 2.94 6.93 16.06
N THR A 5 1.67 7.11 15.70
CA THR A 5 1.20 8.34 15.03
C THR A 5 0.60 9.35 15.99
N GLN A 6 -0.04 8.87 17.08
CA GLN A 6 -0.32 9.71 18.24
C GLN A 6 0.97 10.07 18.99
N ASP A 7 2.00 9.23 18.88
CA ASP A 7 3.27 9.41 19.59
C ASP A 7 4.07 10.64 19.13
N LEU A 8 4.13 10.98 17.84
CA LEU A 8 4.89 12.18 17.42
C LEU A 8 4.33 13.47 18.02
N MET A 9 3.01 13.68 17.93
CA MET A 9 2.37 14.89 18.46
C MET A 9 2.42 14.93 19.99
N ARG A 10 2.21 13.78 20.64
CA ARG A 10 2.37 13.65 22.10
C ARG A 10 3.80 13.90 22.52
N THR A 11 4.79 13.36 21.81
CA THR A 11 6.22 13.55 22.08
C THR A 11 6.60 15.03 21.98
N ILE A 12 6.12 15.73 20.94
CA ILE A 12 6.32 17.18 20.81
C ILE A 12 5.70 17.92 22.00
N GLN A 13 4.47 17.58 22.39
CA GLN A 13 3.78 18.21 23.54
C GLN A 13 4.49 17.93 24.88
N MET A 14 4.91 16.68 25.12
CA MET A 14 5.61 16.29 26.36
C MET A 14 6.97 16.97 26.49
N LYS A 15 7.72 17.09 25.38
CA LYS A 15 9.03 17.75 25.38
C LYS A 15 8.94 19.28 25.29
N PHE A 16 7.76 19.84 24.99
CA PHE A 16 7.57 21.25 24.65
C PHE A 16 8.18 22.22 25.67
N THR A 17 8.02 21.95 26.96
CA THR A 17 8.53 22.81 28.04
C THR A 17 10.06 22.89 28.07
N ARG A 18 10.75 21.82 27.63
CA ARG A 18 12.23 21.71 27.60
C ARG A 18 12.86 22.28 26.33
N LEU A 19 12.06 22.62 25.32
CA LEU A 19 12.55 23.18 24.06
C LEU A 19 13.05 24.62 24.23
N SER A 20 14.10 24.98 23.50
CA SER A 20 14.56 26.37 23.35
C SER A 20 13.51 27.24 22.65
N LYS A 21 13.64 28.58 22.73
CA LYS A 21 12.71 29.52 22.10
C LYS A 21 12.52 29.26 20.59
N GLY A 22 13.61 29.01 19.85
CA GLY A 22 13.54 28.67 18.42
C GLY A 22 12.91 27.30 18.15
N GLN A 23 13.18 26.31 19.00
CA GLN A 23 12.57 24.98 18.90
C GLN A 23 11.06 25.00 19.20
N LYS A 24 10.60 25.85 20.13
CA LYS A 24 9.17 26.05 20.41
C LYS A 24 8.41 26.59 19.20
N LEU A 25 8.99 27.53 18.46
CA LEU A 25 8.39 28.04 17.21
C LEU A 25 8.22 26.93 16.17
N ILE A 26 9.22 26.05 16.03
CA ILE A 26 9.13 24.88 15.15
C ILE A 26 8.02 23.92 15.63
N ALA A 27 7.98 23.62 16.94
CA ALA A 27 6.98 22.74 17.54
C ALA A 27 5.55 23.27 17.36
N GLU A 28 5.31 24.56 17.61
CA GLU A 28 4.02 25.22 17.41
C GLU A 28 3.57 25.14 15.95
N TYR A 29 4.48 25.41 15.02
CA TYR A 29 4.18 25.30 13.59
C TYR A 29 3.80 23.87 13.21
N ILE A 30 4.57 22.87 13.66
CA ILE A 30 4.25 21.46 13.38
C ILE A 30 2.92 21.06 14.01
N LEU A 31 2.66 21.42 15.27
CA LEU A 31 1.40 21.08 15.95
C LEU A 31 0.17 21.67 15.23
N LYS A 32 0.31 22.85 14.60
CA LYS A 32 -0.77 23.54 13.89
C LYS A 32 -0.87 23.20 12.40
N HIS A 33 0.27 22.88 11.76
CA HIS A 33 0.43 22.76 10.30
C HIS A 33 1.29 21.55 9.91
N TYR A 34 1.09 20.41 10.59
CA TYR A 34 1.88 19.18 10.36
C TYR A 34 1.79 18.66 8.93
N ASP A 35 0.63 18.84 8.30
CA ASP A 35 0.33 18.49 6.93
C ASP A 35 1.23 19.24 5.95
N LYS A 36 1.50 20.52 6.21
CA LYS A 36 2.45 21.33 5.41
C LYS A 36 3.90 21.01 5.77
N ALA A 37 4.19 20.89 7.06
CA ALA A 37 5.55 20.62 7.56
C ALA A 37 6.12 19.31 7.00
N ALA A 38 5.27 18.30 6.79
CA ALA A 38 5.66 17.02 6.20
C ALA A 38 6.38 17.18 4.86
N PHE A 39 6.03 18.19 4.05
CA PHE A 39 6.61 18.39 2.71
C PHE A 39 7.61 19.55 2.62
N MET A 40 8.00 20.15 3.75
CA MET A 40 8.99 21.23 3.78
C MET A 40 10.40 20.67 4.00
N THR A 41 11.39 21.19 3.29
CA THR A 41 12.81 20.97 3.65
C THR A 41 13.12 21.63 4.99
N ALA A 42 14.21 21.22 5.65
CA ALA A 42 14.65 21.83 6.90
C ALA A 42 14.85 23.35 6.76
N ALA A 43 15.47 23.78 5.67
CA ALA A 43 15.62 25.20 5.33
C ALA A 43 14.27 25.92 5.16
N LYS A 44 13.32 25.34 4.42
CA LYS A 44 12.01 25.96 4.19
C LYS A 44 11.18 26.07 5.48
N LEU A 45 11.21 25.03 6.32
CA LEU A 45 10.56 25.04 7.62
C LEU A 45 11.19 26.10 8.53
N GLY A 46 12.53 26.17 8.57
CA GLY A 46 13.27 27.16 9.34
C GLY A 46 12.89 28.59 8.96
N ASN A 47 12.92 28.89 7.67
CA ASN A 47 12.53 30.20 7.14
C ASN A 47 11.08 30.58 7.49
N SER A 48 10.17 29.60 7.49
CA SER A 48 8.74 29.85 7.75
C SER A 48 8.45 30.23 9.20
N VAL A 49 9.33 29.86 10.13
CA VAL A 49 9.20 30.17 11.57
C VAL A 49 10.30 31.10 12.09
N GLY A 50 11.14 31.63 11.20
CA GLY A 50 12.20 32.58 11.53
C GLY A 50 13.42 31.99 12.26
N VAL A 51 13.80 30.75 11.95
CA VAL A 51 14.96 30.06 12.56
C VAL A 51 15.89 29.46 11.49
N SER A 52 17.15 29.20 11.87
CA SER A 52 18.12 28.57 10.96
C SER A 52 17.78 27.11 10.67
N GLU A 53 18.22 26.62 9.50
CA GLU A 53 18.14 25.19 9.15
C GLU A 53 18.81 24.29 10.21
N SER A 54 19.96 24.71 10.74
CA SER A 54 20.65 24.00 11.83
C SER A 54 19.81 23.89 13.11
N THR A 55 18.92 24.84 13.37
CA THR A 55 17.98 24.79 14.50
C THR A 55 16.87 23.77 14.25
N VAL A 56 16.40 23.63 13.01
CA VAL A 56 15.45 22.59 12.61
C VAL A 56 16.05 21.19 12.73
N VAL A 57 17.30 21.00 12.32
CA VAL A 57 18.00 19.71 12.49
C VAL A 57 18.20 19.38 13.97
N ARG A 58 18.64 20.35 14.79
CA ARG A 58 18.75 20.16 16.24
C ARG A 58 17.42 19.86 16.91
N PHE A 59 16.33 20.48 16.46
CA PHE A 59 14.98 20.16 16.92
C PHE A 59 14.62 18.69 16.66
N ALA A 60 14.88 18.17 15.46
CA ALA A 60 14.63 16.76 15.14
C ALA A 60 15.41 15.81 16.08
N ASN A 61 16.69 16.13 16.33
CA ASN A 61 17.53 15.36 17.26
C ASN A 61 16.99 15.42 18.70
N GLU A 62 16.53 16.59 19.17
CA GLU A 62 15.94 16.77 20.50
C GLU A 62 14.68 15.90 20.69
N LEU A 63 13.90 15.73 19.62
CA LEU A 63 12.74 14.83 19.63
C LEU A 63 13.14 13.34 19.64
N GLY A 64 14.40 13.00 19.31
CA GLY A 64 14.91 11.63 19.27
C GLY A 64 15.05 11.06 17.85
N PHE A 65 14.89 11.88 16.82
CA PHE A 65 15.10 11.47 15.43
C PHE A 65 16.56 11.66 15.02
N SER A 66 17.11 10.78 14.19
CA SER A 66 18.44 10.94 13.62
C SER A 66 18.44 11.95 12.46
N GLY A 67 18.13 13.22 12.77
CA GLY A 67 18.03 14.33 11.83
C GLY A 67 16.63 14.58 11.25
N TYR A 68 16.51 15.72 10.56
CA TYR A 68 15.24 16.20 10.01
C TYR A 68 14.56 15.24 9.03
N PRO A 69 15.26 14.52 8.12
CA PRO A 69 14.60 13.57 7.20
C PRO A 69 13.80 12.47 7.92
N LYS A 70 14.24 12.02 9.11
CA LYS A 70 13.50 11.03 9.89
C LYS A 70 12.26 11.63 10.57
N LEU A 71 12.37 12.85 11.11
CA LEU A 71 11.21 13.58 11.61
C LEU A 71 10.20 13.85 10.48
N GLN A 72 10.69 14.26 9.30
CA GLN A 72 9.87 14.49 8.12
C GLN A 72 9.14 13.21 7.68
N LYS A 73 9.82 12.07 7.70
CA LYS A 73 9.19 10.77 7.45
C LYS A 73 8.08 10.46 8.48
N ALA A 74 8.32 10.71 9.77
CA ALA A 74 7.28 10.52 10.79
C ALA A 74 6.07 11.44 10.58
N LEU A 75 6.28 12.66 10.09
CA LEU A 75 5.20 13.55 9.66
C LEU A 75 4.46 13.02 8.43
N HIS A 76 5.17 12.45 7.44
CA HIS A 76 4.56 11.77 6.29
C HIS A 76 3.69 10.58 6.71
N ASP A 77 4.17 9.75 7.64
CA ASP A 77 3.40 8.61 8.14
C ASP A 77 2.13 9.07 8.89
N LEU A 78 2.23 10.19 9.63
CA LEU A 78 1.10 10.80 10.34
C LEU A 78 -0.01 11.28 9.39
N ILE A 79 0.37 11.93 8.29
CA ILE A 79 -0.60 12.47 7.33
C ILE A 79 -1.28 11.37 6.51
N LYS A 80 -0.59 10.26 6.25
CA LYS A 80 -1.05 9.17 5.37
C LYS A 80 -2.41 8.61 5.81
N ASN A 81 -2.57 8.45 7.13
CA ASN A 81 -3.79 7.95 7.75
C ASN A 81 -4.85 9.04 8.02
N LYS A 82 -4.45 10.33 8.07
CA LYS A 82 -5.30 11.42 8.58
C LYS A 82 -5.79 12.42 7.54
N LEU A 83 -5.20 12.52 6.35
CA LEU A 83 -5.63 13.51 5.35
C LEU A 83 -6.83 13.06 4.52
N THR A 84 -7.85 13.91 4.41
CA THR A 84 -8.95 13.70 3.47
C THR A 84 -8.46 13.95 2.05
N THR A 85 -9.18 13.43 1.05
CA THR A 85 -8.84 13.67 -0.37
C THR A 85 -8.74 15.17 -0.69
N VAL A 86 -9.60 16.01 -0.08
CA VAL A 86 -9.57 17.47 -0.25
C VAL A 86 -8.28 18.07 0.30
N GLN A 87 -7.86 17.69 1.51
CA GLN A 87 -6.60 18.17 2.09
C GLN A 87 -5.37 17.74 1.27
N ARG A 88 -5.43 16.53 0.68
CA ARG A 88 -4.36 16.06 -0.24
C ARG A 88 -4.24 16.92 -1.50
N ILE A 89 -5.36 17.43 -2.05
CA ILE A 89 -5.35 18.35 -3.20
C ILE A 89 -4.67 19.68 -2.83
N GLU A 90 -5.04 20.28 -1.70
CA GLU A 90 -4.47 21.56 -1.25
C GLU A 90 -2.94 21.49 -1.07
N ILE A 91 -2.47 20.37 -0.52
CA ILE A 91 -1.04 20.11 -0.32
C ILE A 91 -0.35 19.90 -1.67
N SER A 92 -0.95 19.10 -2.55
CA SER A 92 -0.36 18.75 -3.84
C SER A 92 -0.24 19.97 -4.77
N ASN A 93 -1.20 20.89 -4.74
CA ASN A 93 -1.13 22.15 -5.49
C ASN A 93 0.07 23.04 -5.09
N ASN A 94 0.58 22.88 -3.87
CA ASN A 94 1.74 23.63 -3.38
C ASN A 94 3.10 22.95 -3.68
N LEU A 95 3.08 21.69 -4.13
CA LEU A 95 4.27 20.84 -4.28
C LEU A 95 4.50 20.39 -5.72
N ILE A 96 3.42 20.15 -6.46
CA ILE A 96 3.44 19.70 -7.84
C ILE A 96 3.24 20.94 -8.71
N ASN A 97 4.32 21.42 -9.32
CA ASN A 97 4.19 22.37 -10.41
C ASN A 97 3.53 21.64 -11.60
N GLN A 98 2.43 22.19 -12.13
CA GLN A 98 1.61 21.52 -13.17
C GLN A 98 2.46 21.07 -14.37
N GLU A 99 3.49 21.85 -14.73
CA GLU A 99 4.42 21.59 -15.84
C GLU A 99 5.33 20.36 -15.63
N ASN A 100 5.45 19.81 -14.41
CA ASN A 100 6.35 18.70 -14.09
C ASN A 100 5.66 17.52 -13.39
N SER A 101 4.32 17.47 -13.39
CA SER A 101 3.52 16.45 -12.71
C SER A 101 3.87 15.02 -13.14
N LEU A 102 3.95 14.75 -14.46
CA LEU A 102 4.31 13.43 -15.00
C LEU A 102 5.66 12.93 -14.47
N LYS A 103 6.69 13.78 -14.57
CA LYS A 103 8.06 13.44 -14.12
C LYS A 103 8.10 13.19 -12.61
N GLY A 104 7.32 13.93 -11.83
CA GLY A 104 7.18 13.74 -10.39
C GLY A 104 6.56 12.39 -10.04
N VAL A 105 5.44 12.04 -10.68
CA VAL A 105 4.74 10.77 -10.47
C VAL A 105 5.64 9.59 -10.81
N LEU A 106 6.24 9.58 -12.01
CA LEU A 106 7.08 8.46 -12.44
C LEU A 106 8.31 8.27 -11.54
N LYS A 107 8.94 9.36 -11.10
CA LYS A 107 10.03 9.27 -10.11
C LYS A 107 9.56 8.74 -8.76
N GLY A 108 8.38 9.18 -8.30
CA GLY A 108 7.77 8.66 -7.08
C GLY A 108 7.48 7.17 -7.17
N ASP A 109 7.01 6.70 -8.32
CA ASP A 109 6.76 5.28 -8.57
C ASP A 109 8.06 4.45 -8.58
N MET A 110 9.13 4.96 -9.19
CA MET A 110 10.45 4.33 -9.13
C MET A 110 10.93 4.16 -7.68
N GLU A 111 10.80 5.21 -6.86
CA GLU A 111 11.17 5.14 -5.43
C GLU A 111 10.26 4.20 -4.64
N ASN A 112 8.96 4.14 -4.96
CA ASN A 112 8.04 3.19 -4.34
C ASN A 112 8.43 1.74 -4.64
N ILE A 113 8.79 1.43 -5.89
CA ILE A 113 9.28 0.09 -6.28
C ILE A 113 10.58 -0.20 -5.54
N ARG A 114 11.54 0.73 -5.55
CA ARG A 114 12.84 0.55 -4.89
C ARG A 114 12.69 0.29 -3.38
N ALA A 115 11.90 1.11 -2.70
CA ALA A 115 11.63 0.96 -1.27
C ALA A 115 10.79 -0.28 -0.94
N THR A 116 10.01 -0.79 -1.89
CA THR A 116 9.32 -2.08 -1.78
C THR A 116 10.32 -3.23 -1.84
N LEU A 117 11.22 -3.22 -2.83
CA LEU A 117 12.28 -4.21 -2.97
C LEU A 117 13.20 -4.29 -1.73
N GLU A 118 13.52 -3.15 -1.13
CA GLU A 118 14.34 -3.09 0.10
C GLU A 118 13.64 -3.67 1.34
N LYS A 119 12.30 -3.69 1.38
CA LYS A 119 11.52 -4.07 2.57
C LYS A 119 10.80 -5.40 2.47
N ILE A 120 10.58 -5.90 1.25
CA ILE A 120 9.83 -7.14 1.05
C ILE A 120 10.61 -8.32 1.63
N ASN A 121 9.92 -9.20 2.35
CA ASN A 121 10.51 -10.41 2.88
C ASN A 121 10.35 -11.53 1.84
N TYR A 122 11.46 -11.96 1.24
CA TYR A 122 11.48 -13.03 0.25
C TYR A 122 10.97 -14.37 0.78
N LYS A 123 11.16 -14.66 2.07
CA LYS A 123 10.64 -15.89 2.67
C LYS A 123 9.12 -15.85 2.77
N ASP A 124 8.56 -14.73 3.24
CA ASP A 124 7.11 -14.56 3.29
C ASP A 124 6.51 -14.59 1.87
N PHE A 125 7.22 -14.07 0.88
CA PHE A 125 6.82 -14.15 -0.52
C PHE A 125 6.70 -15.61 -1.01
N GLU A 126 7.72 -16.44 -0.80
CA GLU A 126 7.67 -17.86 -1.19
C GLU A 126 6.59 -18.63 -0.42
N GLU A 127 6.42 -18.37 0.89
CA GLU A 127 5.36 -18.97 1.69
C GLU A 127 3.96 -18.59 1.19
N VAL A 128 3.78 -17.38 0.67
CA VAL A 128 2.54 -16.95 0.03
C VAL A 128 2.31 -17.73 -1.27
N VAL A 129 3.34 -17.91 -2.10
CA VAL A 129 3.25 -18.72 -3.32
C VAL A 129 2.87 -20.15 -2.98
N ASP A 130 3.51 -20.78 -2.00
CA ASP A 130 3.17 -22.13 -1.54
C ASP A 130 1.73 -22.22 -1.02
N SER A 131 1.30 -21.20 -0.28
CA SER A 131 -0.06 -21.12 0.27
C SER A 131 -1.13 -21.00 -0.82
N ILE A 132 -0.81 -20.38 -1.96
CA ILE A 132 -1.72 -20.31 -3.12
C ILE A 132 -1.96 -21.71 -3.67
N PHE A 133 -0.93 -22.55 -3.80
CA PHE A 133 -1.06 -23.93 -4.31
C PHE A 133 -1.72 -24.90 -3.32
N GLN A 134 -1.56 -24.66 -2.01
CA GLN A 134 -2.17 -25.49 -0.96
C GLN A 134 -3.65 -25.17 -0.73
N ALA A 135 -4.13 -24.03 -1.20
CA ALA A 135 -5.48 -23.55 -0.92
C ALA A 135 -6.52 -24.31 -1.75
N LYS A 136 -7.60 -24.75 -1.07
CA LYS A 136 -8.78 -25.29 -1.74
C LYS A 136 -9.56 -24.22 -2.49
N ARG A 137 -9.67 -23.03 -1.89
CA ARG A 137 -10.27 -21.82 -2.48
C ARG A 137 -9.46 -20.61 -2.05
N ILE A 138 -9.41 -19.62 -2.92
CA ILE A 138 -8.73 -18.36 -2.65
C ILE A 138 -9.75 -17.24 -2.66
N TYR A 139 -9.85 -16.53 -1.54
CA TYR A 139 -10.62 -15.32 -1.40
C TYR A 139 -9.67 -14.14 -1.52
N ILE A 140 -9.98 -13.17 -2.37
CA ILE A 140 -9.18 -11.95 -2.53
C ILE A 140 -10.08 -10.76 -2.19
N ILE A 141 -9.65 -9.94 -1.24
CA ILE A 141 -10.40 -8.75 -0.85
C ILE A 141 -9.52 -7.51 -0.90
N GLY A 142 -9.90 -6.59 -1.78
CA GLY A 142 -9.44 -5.21 -1.79
C GLY A 142 -10.64 -4.34 -2.11
N LEU A 143 -10.95 -3.37 -1.26
CA LEU A 143 -12.09 -2.47 -1.45
C LEU A 143 -11.62 -1.08 -1.92
N ARG A 144 -12.54 -0.30 -2.50
CA ARG A 144 -12.25 1.04 -3.06
C ARG A 144 -11.21 0.94 -4.19
N SER A 145 -10.17 1.76 -4.18
CA SER A 145 -9.12 1.73 -5.20
C SER A 145 -8.36 0.41 -5.23
N SER A 146 -8.26 -0.31 -4.11
CA SER A 146 -7.60 -1.62 -4.07
C SER A 146 -8.40 -2.74 -4.74
N THR A 147 -9.65 -2.50 -5.14
CA THR A 147 -10.45 -3.48 -5.90
C THR A 147 -9.80 -3.83 -7.24
N VAL A 148 -9.19 -2.86 -7.92
CA VAL A 148 -8.51 -3.11 -9.21
C VAL A 148 -7.35 -4.10 -9.06
N LEU A 149 -6.62 -4.04 -7.94
CA LEU A 149 -5.53 -4.97 -7.64
C LEU A 149 -6.06 -6.38 -7.33
N ALA A 150 -7.17 -6.46 -6.59
CA ALA A 150 -7.81 -7.74 -6.26
C ALA A 150 -8.36 -8.42 -7.52
N GLU A 151 -9.02 -7.66 -8.40
CA GLU A 151 -9.55 -8.17 -9.67
C GLU A 151 -8.42 -8.60 -10.62
N PHE A 152 -7.35 -7.81 -10.72
CA PHE A 152 -6.21 -8.15 -11.57
C PHE A 152 -5.52 -9.45 -11.11
N LEU A 153 -5.27 -9.60 -9.81
CA LEU A 153 -4.70 -10.84 -9.26
C LEU A 153 -5.65 -12.03 -9.48
N ALA A 154 -6.94 -11.86 -9.21
CA ALA A 154 -7.92 -12.92 -9.40
C ALA A 154 -8.06 -13.37 -10.85
N PHE A 155 -7.99 -12.44 -11.80
CA PHE A 155 -8.05 -12.74 -13.23
C PHE A 155 -6.95 -13.73 -13.63
N TYR A 156 -5.69 -13.42 -13.29
CA TYR A 156 -4.57 -14.29 -13.63
C TYR A 156 -4.56 -15.58 -12.83
N LEU A 157 -4.90 -15.56 -11.53
CA LEU A 157 -4.93 -16.79 -10.75
C LEU A 157 -6.03 -17.75 -11.22
N ASN A 158 -7.22 -17.26 -11.61
CA ASN A 158 -8.26 -18.12 -12.21
C ASN A 158 -7.82 -18.72 -13.55
N MET A 159 -7.02 -17.98 -14.32
CA MET A 159 -6.49 -18.47 -15.59
C MET A 159 -5.39 -19.51 -15.39
N ILE A 160 -4.57 -19.37 -14.35
CA ILE A 160 -3.42 -20.26 -14.10
C ILE A 160 -3.83 -21.51 -13.31
N LEU A 161 -4.75 -21.38 -12.35
CA LEU A 161 -5.10 -22.42 -11.39
C LEU A 161 -6.45 -23.06 -11.74
N ASP A 162 -6.46 -23.99 -12.69
CA ASP A 162 -7.68 -24.66 -13.17
C ASP A 162 -8.56 -25.28 -12.07
N ASN A 163 -7.93 -25.80 -11.01
CA ASN A 163 -8.61 -26.55 -9.97
C ASN A 163 -8.90 -25.74 -8.70
N VAL A 164 -8.47 -24.47 -8.64
CA VAL A 164 -8.63 -23.62 -7.45
C VAL A 164 -9.66 -22.54 -7.72
N ASN A 165 -10.73 -22.52 -6.94
CA ASN A 165 -11.75 -21.50 -7.08
C ASN A 165 -11.25 -20.17 -6.48
N VAL A 166 -10.94 -19.19 -7.32
CA VAL A 166 -10.48 -17.86 -6.91
C VAL A 166 -11.60 -16.84 -7.01
N LYS A 167 -11.99 -16.24 -5.89
CA LYS A 167 -13.12 -15.30 -5.78
C LYS A 167 -12.67 -13.95 -5.25
N VAL A 168 -13.07 -12.89 -5.94
CA VAL A 168 -12.97 -11.52 -5.41
C VAL A 168 -14.17 -11.25 -4.52
N VAL A 169 -13.92 -10.92 -3.25
CA VAL A 169 -14.94 -10.46 -2.32
C VAL A 169 -15.21 -8.98 -2.60
N LYS A 170 -16.42 -8.68 -3.06
CA LYS A 170 -16.83 -7.33 -3.45
C LYS A 170 -17.74 -6.70 -2.39
N HIS A 171 -17.77 -5.38 -2.33
CA HIS A 171 -18.83 -4.67 -1.62
C HIS A 171 -19.98 -4.44 -2.61
N GLY A 172 -21.16 -5.01 -2.37
CA GLY A 172 -22.27 -4.97 -3.30
C GLY A 172 -23.58 -5.45 -2.68
N ILE A 173 -24.41 -6.12 -3.47
CA ILE A 173 -25.74 -6.61 -3.05
C ILE A 173 -25.64 -7.56 -1.86
N SER A 174 -24.67 -8.48 -1.88
CA SER A 174 -24.32 -9.32 -0.74
C SER A 174 -23.25 -8.65 0.10
N ASP A 175 -23.35 -8.76 1.42
CA ASP A 175 -22.31 -8.27 2.32
C ASP A 175 -21.01 -9.08 2.11
N VAL A 176 -19.88 -8.53 2.55
CA VAL A 176 -18.58 -9.22 2.48
C VAL A 176 -18.60 -10.51 3.29
N PHE A 177 -19.34 -10.55 4.41
CA PHE A 177 -19.43 -11.74 5.25
C PHE A 177 -20.26 -12.85 4.59
N ASP A 178 -21.33 -12.50 3.87
CA ASP A 178 -22.16 -13.48 3.16
C ASP A 178 -21.35 -14.24 2.10
N GLN A 179 -20.49 -13.51 1.38
CA GLN A 179 -19.60 -14.09 0.37
C GLN A 179 -18.53 -15.01 0.98
N MET A 180 -18.16 -14.76 2.24
CA MET A 180 -17.12 -15.50 2.97
C MET A 180 -17.69 -16.54 3.93
N ILE A 181 -19.01 -16.75 3.98
CA ILE A 181 -19.64 -17.58 5.03
C ILE A 181 -19.12 -19.02 5.09
N ASN A 182 -18.70 -19.55 3.94
CA ASN A 182 -18.18 -20.90 3.80
C ASN A 182 -16.65 -20.99 3.91
N ILE A 183 -15.95 -19.92 4.31
CA ILE A 183 -14.49 -19.91 4.44
C ILE A 183 -14.04 -20.83 5.59
N THR A 184 -12.95 -21.56 5.37
CA THR A 184 -12.42 -22.59 6.28
C THR A 184 -10.89 -22.50 6.38
N LYS A 185 -10.30 -23.33 7.25
CA LYS A 185 -8.85 -23.48 7.39
C LYS A 185 -8.12 -24.03 6.15
N GLU A 186 -8.85 -24.64 5.21
CA GLU A 186 -8.30 -25.18 3.96
C GLU A 186 -8.21 -24.10 2.86
N ASP A 187 -8.73 -22.91 3.12
CA ASP A 187 -8.77 -21.80 2.18
C ASP A 187 -7.67 -20.77 2.48
N LEU A 188 -7.46 -19.88 1.52
CA LEU A 188 -6.56 -18.73 1.64
C LEU A 188 -7.36 -17.43 1.49
N LEU A 189 -7.13 -16.46 2.37
CA LEU A 189 -7.59 -15.09 2.18
C LEU A 189 -6.40 -14.18 1.87
N ILE A 190 -6.44 -13.47 0.75
CA ILE A 190 -5.49 -12.41 0.40
C ILE A 190 -6.18 -11.05 0.56
N GLY A 191 -5.78 -10.30 1.57
CA GLY A 191 -6.23 -8.94 1.85
C GLY A 191 -5.30 -7.89 1.25
N ILE A 192 -5.85 -6.97 0.46
CA ILE A 192 -5.09 -5.88 -0.16
C ILE A 192 -5.63 -4.56 0.38
N GLY A 193 -4.77 -3.78 1.03
CA GLY A 193 -5.21 -2.53 1.64
C GLY A 193 -4.07 -1.60 2.05
N PHE A 194 -4.31 -0.32 1.81
CA PHE A 194 -3.39 0.78 2.07
C PHE A 194 -4.12 1.92 2.80
N PRO A 195 -3.40 2.81 3.49
CA PRO A 195 -3.95 4.00 4.08
C PRO A 195 -4.73 4.86 3.07
N ARG A 196 -5.97 5.26 3.36
CA ARG A 196 -6.75 4.98 4.57
C ARG A 196 -7.42 3.61 4.48
N TYR A 197 -7.05 2.70 5.39
CA TYR A 197 -7.52 1.32 5.35
C TYR A 197 -9.04 1.23 5.42
N ALA A 198 -9.66 0.57 4.43
CA ALA A 198 -11.09 0.33 4.44
C ALA A 198 -11.46 -0.60 5.61
N ALA A 199 -12.30 -0.13 6.53
CA ALA A 199 -12.71 -0.87 7.73
C ALA A 199 -13.26 -2.27 7.38
N ARG A 200 -14.12 -2.36 6.35
CA ARG A 200 -14.67 -3.63 5.87
C ARG A 200 -13.61 -4.63 5.40
N THR A 201 -12.50 -4.17 4.82
CA THR A 201 -11.38 -5.05 4.46
C THR A 201 -10.71 -5.60 5.72
N VAL A 202 -10.46 -4.76 6.72
CA VAL A 202 -9.87 -5.19 8.01
C VAL A 202 -10.79 -6.18 8.76
N GLU A 203 -12.09 -5.91 8.75
CA GLU A 203 -13.11 -6.78 9.36
C GLU A 203 -13.18 -8.14 8.67
N ALA A 204 -13.11 -8.19 7.34
CA ALA A 204 -13.07 -9.44 6.58
C ALA A 204 -11.83 -10.29 6.92
N LEU A 205 -10.65 -9.66 7.07
CA LEU A 205 -9.44 -10.35 7.49
C LEU A 205 -9.58 -10.90 8.92
N SER A 206 -10.16 -10.10 9.81
CA SER A 206 -10.45 -10.53 11.17
C SER A 206 -11.42 -11.71 11.19
N PHE A 207 -12.47 -11.68 10.36
CA PHE A 207 -13.42 -12.77 10.24
C PHE A 207 -12.75 -14.07 9.76
N ALA A 208 -11.94 -14.02 8.69
CA ALA A 208 -11.19 -15.19 8.22
C ALA A 208 -10.22 -15.73 9.28
N GLN A 209 -9.54 -14.84 10.02
CA GLN A 209 -8.69 -15.23 11.14
C GLN A 209 -9.48 -16.00 12.22
N THR A 210 -10.70 -15.55 12.57
CA THR A 210 -11.56 -16.27 13.54
C THR A 210 -12.01 -17.65 13.04
N LYS A 211 -11.99 -17.90 11.72
CA LYS A 211 -12.29 -19.20 11.11
C LYS A 211 -11.05 -20.10 10.99
N GLY A 212 -9.88 -19.64 11.42
CA GLY A 212 -8.61 -20.36 11.30
C GLY A 212 -8.09 -20.44 9.86
N THR A 213 -8.63 -19.61 8.96
CA THR A 213 -8.18 -19.51 7.57
C THR A 213 -6.80 -18.86 7.53
N LYS A 214 -5.94 -19.33 6.61
CA LYS A 214 -4.66 -18.68 6.36
C LYS A 214 -4.89 -17.31 5.72
N VAL A 215 -4.34 -16.25 6.34
CA VAL A 215 -4.53 -14.86 5.88
C VAL A 215 -3.20 -14.27 5.43
N VAL A 216 -3.20 -13.65 4.25
CA VAL A 216 -2.08 -12.91 3.66
C VAL A 216 -2.49 -11.45 3.52
N ALA A 217 -1.61 -10.53 3.90
CA ALA A 217 -1.81 -9.09 3.70
C ALA A 217 -0.83 -8.53 2.67
N ILE A 218 -1.33 -7.81 1.67
CA ILE A 218 -0.54 -6.93 0.79
C ILE A 218 -0.83 -5.50 1.22
N THR A 219 0.16 -4.85 1.82
CA THR A 219 -0.02 -3.57 2.55
C THR A 219 1.29 -2.80 2.66
N ASP A 220 1.29 -1.58 3.17
CA ASP A 220 2.47 -0.69 3.18
C ASP A 220 3.35 -0.79 4.44
N SER A 221 2.85 -1.43 5.50
CA SER A 221 3.53 -1.51 6.80
C SER A 221 3.17 -2.77 7.58
N LEU A 222 4.14 -3.35 8.30
CA LEU A 222 3.91 -4.44 9.25
C LEU A 222 3.06 -4.00 10.46
N LEU A 223 2.91 -2.70 10.66
CA LEU A 223 2.06 -2.11 11.69
C LEU A 223 0.63 -1.82 11.17
N SER A 224 0.32 -2.15 9.91
CA SER A 224 -1.00 -1.91 9.35
C SER A 224 -2.05 -2.79 10.04
N PRO A 225 -3.31 -2.33 10.11
CA PRO A 225 -4.38 -3.17 10.64
C PRO A 225 -4.55 -4.48 9.87
N LEU A 226 -4.20 -4.52 8.57
CA LEU A 226 -4.20 -5.77 7.80
C LEU A 226 -3.10 -6.72 8.26
N ALA A 227 -1.86 -6.22 8.42
CA ALA A 227 -0.72 -7.01 8.85
C ALA A 227 -0.96 -7.66 10.22
N THR A 228 -1.63 -6.97 11.15
CA THR A 228 -1.99 -7.54 12.47
C THR A 228 -2.96 -8.73 12.41
N LYS A 229 -3.62 -8.94 11.27
CA LYS A 229 -4.58 -10.05 11.04
C LYS A 229 -4.02 -11.12 10.13
N ALA A 230 -2.87 -10.89 9.53
CA ALA A 230 -2.27 -11.78 8.55
C ALA A 230 -1.18 -12.65 9.16
N GLN A 231 -1.06 -13.87 8.65
CA GLN A 231 0.05 -14.77 8.94
C GLN A 231 1.29 -14.36 8.15
N TYR A 232 1.11 -13.95 6.89
CA TYR A 232 2.19 -13.45 6.03
C TYR A 232 1.84 -12.06 5.51
N THR A 233 2.83 -11.17 5.47
CA THR A 233 2.64 -9.80 5.00
C THR A 233 3.63 -9.46 3.91
N LEU A 234 3.13 -9.13 2.72
CA LEU A 234 3.92 -8.61 1.61
C LEU A 234 3.87 -7.08 1.64
N ILE A 235 5.00 -6.47 1.99
CA ILE A 235 5.11 -5.01 2.07
C ILE A 235 5.24 -4.42 0.67
N ALA A 236 4.36 -3.50 0.32
CA ALA A 236 4.38 -2.72 -0.91
C ALA A 236 4.15 -1.23 -0.61
N GLN A 237 5.07 -0.36 -1.04
CA GLN A 237 4.95 1.08 -0.80
C GLN A 237 3.91 1.69 -1.74
N SER A 238 2.85 2.23 -1.15
CA SER A 238 1.82 3.01 -1.84
C SER A 238 1.86 4.44 -1.29
N ASN A 239 2.83 5.22 -1.75
CA ASN A 239 2.92 6.62 -1.38
C ASN A 239 2.04 7.48 -2.29
N MET A 240 1.60 8.59 -1.72
CA MET A 240 0.69 9.54 -2.35
C MET A 240 1.35 10.18 -3.57
N ALA A 241 0.75 10.01 -4.76
CA ALA A 241 1.18 10.71 -5.97
C ALA A 241 0.64 12.15 -6.01
N SER A 242 -0.58 12.35 -5.52
CA SER A 242 -1.25 13.65 -5.35
C SER A 242 -2.50 13.45 -4.48
N PHE A 243 -3.71 13.60 -5.02
CA PHE A 243 -4.95 13.23 -4.32
C PHE A 243 -5.23 11.72 -4.34
N VAL A 244 -4.46 10.95 -5.11
CA VAL A 244 -4.51 9.49 -5.21
C VAL A 244 -3.21 8.85 -4.72
N ASP A 245 -3.33 7.65 -4.16
CA ASP A 245 -2.19 6.80 -3.84
C ASP A 245 -1.68 6.08 -5.11
N SER A 246 -0.36 5.88 -5.21
CA SER A 246 0.21 5.06 -6.28
C SER A 246 -0.03 3.58 -6.01
N LEU A 247 -0.55 2.87 -7.02
CA LEU A 247 -0.72 1.42 -7.00
C LEU A 247 0.38 0.67 -7.75
N VAL A 248 1.42 1.36 -8.23
CA VAL A 248 2.46 0.76 -9.10
C VAL A 248 3.29 -0.30 -8.39
N ALA A 249 3.81 -0.01 -7.19
CA ALA A 249 4.58 -1.00 -6.44
C ALA A 249 3.71 -2.16 -5.91
N PRO A 250 2.49 -1.94 -5.38
CA PRO A 250 1.55 -3.02 -5.10
C PRO A 250 1.27 -3.92 -6.31
N LEU A 251 1.04 -3.33 -7.49
CA LEU A 251 0.83 -4.08 -8.73
C LEU A 251 2.08 -4.85 -9.14
N SER A 252 3.28 -4.30 -8.92
CA SER A 252 4.55 -4.99 -9.19
C SER A 252 4.74 -6.22 -8.30
N VAL A 253 4.34 -6.17 -7.02
CA VAL A 253 4.33 -7.34 -6.13
C VAL A 253 3.33 -8.39 -6.60
N ILE A 254 2.15 -7.96 -7.07
CA ILE A 254 1.13 -8.85 -7.66
C ILE A 254 1.64 -9.49 -8.95
N ASN A 255 2.31 -8.74 -9.83
CA ASN A 255 2.95 -9.28 -11.03
C ASN A 255 3.99 -10.34 -10.67
N ALA A 256 4.81 -10.08 -9.64
CA ALA A 256 5.78 -11.07 -9.16
C ALA A 256 5.09 -12.35 -8.66
N LEU A 257 3.99 -12.25 -7.91
CA LEU A 257 3.18 -13.41 -7.49
C LEU A 257 2.65 -14.18 -8.70
N ILE A 258 2.06 -13.50 -9.68
CA ILE A 258 1.51 -14.12 -10.89
C ILE A 258 2.61 -14.86 -11.66
N VAL A 259 3.78 -14.23 -11.84
CA VAL A 259 4.92 -14.86 -12.51
C VAL A 259 5.42 -16.07 -11.72
N ALA A 260 5.56 -15.97 -10.39
CA ALA A 260 6.04 -17.07 -9.55
C ALA A 260 5.08 -18.27 -9.58
N VAL A 261 3.77 -18.02 -9.50
CA VAL A 261 2.74 -19.05 -9.65
C VAL A 261 2.79 -19.64 -11.07
N GLY A 262 2.87 -18.80 -12.10
CA GLY A 262 2.88 -19.27 -13.48
C GLY A 262 4.13 -20.05 -13.88
N LEU A 263 5.28 -19.78 -13.27
CA LEU A 263 6.49 -20.58 -13.48
C LEU A 263 6.34 -22.03 -12.98
N ARG A 264 5.50 -22.27 -11.97
CA ARG A 264 5.22 -23.63 -11.47
C ARG A 264 4.20 -24.39 -12.33
N GLU A 265 3.34 -23.67 -13.05
CA GLU A 265 2.31 -24.21 -13.95
C GLU A 265 2.67 -24.01 -15.45
N LYS A 266 3.96 -23.98 -15.77
CA LYS A 266 4.45 -23.58 -17.11
C LYS A 266 3.84 -24.38 -18.26
N GLU A 267 3.72 -25.70 -18.11
CA GLU A 267 3.18 -26.58 -19.16
C GLU A 267 1.70 -26.29 -19.40
N HIS A 268 0.92 -26.19 -18.33
CA HIS A 268 -0.49 -25.86 -18.38
C HIS A 268 -0.74 -24.50 -19.04
N ILE A 269 -0.05 -23.46 -18.56
CA ILE A 269 -0.13 -22.10 -19.10
C ILE A 269 0.22 -22.06 -20.59
N SER A 270 1.26 -22.79 -21.00
CA SER A 270 1.66 -22.83 -22.42
C SER A 270 0.58 -23.47 -23.30
N SER A 271 -0.14 -24.47 -22.79
CA SER A 271 -1.28 -25.07 -23.50
C SER A 271 -2.46 -24.10 -23.56
N LEU A 272 -2.82 -23.48 -22.44
CA LEU A 272 -3.92 -22.54 -22.34
C LEU A 272 -3.72 -21.32 -23.24
N PHE A 273 -2.54 -20.71 -23.25
CA PHE A 273 -2.29 -19.55 -24.12
C PHE A 273 -2.31 -19.91 -25.61
N LYS A 274 -1.90 -21.12 -26.00
CA LYS A 274 -2.08 -21.57 -27.39
C LYS A 274 -3.56 -21.68 -27.77
N GLU A 275 -4.39 -22.19 -26.86
CA GLU A 275 -5.84 -22.26 -27.08
C GLU A 275 -6.46 -20.86 -27.14
N LEU A 276 -6.06 -19.96 -26.23
CA LEU A 276 -6.51 -18.57 -26.23
C LEU A 276 -6.07 -17.81 -27.49
N GLU A 277 -4.84 -18.00 -27.98
CA GLU A 277 -4.38 -17.40 -29.24
C GLU A 277 -5.27 -17.84 -30.41
N ASN A 278 -5.60 -19.14 -30.51
CA ASN A 278 -6.51 -19.64 -31.54
C ASN A 278 -7.91 -18.98 -31.43
N ILE A 279 -8.45 -18.87 -30.21
CA ILE A 279 -9.74 -18.19 -29.97
C ILE A 279 -9.63 -16.71 -30.33
N TRP A 280 -8.56 -16.03 -29.93
CA TRP A 280 -8.39 -14.61 -30.21
C TRP A 280 -8.25 -14.33 -31.70
N GLU A 281 -7.62 -15.22 -32.45
CA GLU A 281 -7.58 -15.17 -33.92
C GLU A 281 -8.97 -15.41 -34.53
N GLU A 282 -9.69 -16.44 -34.08
CA GLU A 282 -11.03 -16.78 -34.58
C GLU A 282 -12.02 -15.63 -34.36
N TYR A 283 -12.00 -15.02 -33.17
CA TYR A 283 -12.91 -13.95 -32.76
C TYR A 283 -12.37 -12.54 -33.00
N GLN A 284 -11.18 -12.41 -33.61
CA GLN A 284 -10.53 -11.12 -33.93
C GLN A 284 -10.45 -10.18 -32.71
N ILE A 285 -10.13 -10.76 -31.53
CA ILE A 285 -10.05 -10.03 -30.26
C ILE A 285 -8.91 -9.01 -30.28
N TYR A 286 -7.81 -9.36 -30.96
CA TYR A 286 -6.72 -8.43 -31.24
C TYR A 286 -6.71 -8.04 -32.71
N SER A 287 -6.44 -6.76 -32.96
CA SER A 287 -6.26 -6.24 -34.31
C SER A 287 -4.95 -6.74 -34.91
N CYS A 288 -4.90 -7.98 -35.38
CA CYS A 288 -3.83 -8.43 -36.25
C CYS A 288 -4.06 -7.77 -37.61
N LYS A 289 -3.29 -6.73 -37.93
CA LYS A 289 -3.21 -6.22 -39.30
C LYS A 289 -2.76 -7.38 -40.19
N LYS A 290 -3.64 -7.88 -41.05
CA LYS A 290 -3.20 -8.61 -42.23
C LYS A 290 -2.41 -7.60 -43.06
N GLU A 291 -1.10 -7.78 -43.14
CA GLU A 291 -0.29 -7.07 -44.12
C GLU A 291 -0.83 -7.45 -45.51
N GLU A 292 -1.35 -6.46 -46.23
CA GLU A 292 -1.71 -6.55 -47.66
C GLU A 292 -0.46 -6.41 -48.53
#